data_AF-A0A961HXH2-F1
#
_entry.id   AF-A0A961HXH2-F1
#
_cell.length_a   1.000
_cell.length_b   1.000
_cell.length_c   1.000
_cell.angle_alpha   90.00
_cell.angle_beta   90.00
_cell.angle_gamma   90.00
#
_symmetry.space_group_name_H-M   'P 1'
#
loop_
_entity.id
_entity.type
_entity.pdbx_description
1 polymer ?
#
loop_
_entity_poly.entity_id
_entity_poly.type
_entity_poly.pdbx_seq_one_letter_code
_entity_poly.pdbx_strand_id
1 'polypeptide(L)' 'GKTTPAGTRIDCDEAFATALLHEADVAVVFGAAFGLSPNFRISYATSDATLAQACTRIQTFCASLR' A
#
# COMPACT_ATOMS: atom_id res chain seq x y z
N GLY A 1 -11.46 -6.55 -6.55
CA GLY A 1 -10.08 -7.05 -6.62
C GLY A 1 -9.86 -8.10 -5.57
N LYS A 2 -8.61 -8.23 -5.11
CA LYS A 2 -8.21 -9.15 -4.03
C LYS A 2 -8.77 -8.71 -2.68
N THR A 3 -8.70 -9.61 -1.69
CA THR A 3 -9.12 -9.35 -0.31
C THR A 3 -7.94 -9.52 0.62
N THR A 4 -7.81 -8.65 1.62
CA THR A 4 -6.80 -8.79 2.67
C THR A 4 -7.15 -9.92 3.64
N PRO A 5 -6.19 -10.45 4.41
CA PRO A 5 -6.47 -11.40 5.48
C PRO A 5 -7.46 -10.89 6.53
N ALA A 6 -7.53 -9.56 6.73
CA ALA A 6 -8.49 -8.90 7.62
C ALA A 6 -9.91 -8.78 7.03
N GLY A 7 -10.12 -9.20 5.78
CA GLY A 7 -11.42 -9.15 5.10
C GLY A 7 -11.68 -7.85 4.33
N THR A 8 -10.72 -6.94 4.25
CA THR A 8 -10.85 -5.71 3.47
C THR A 8 -10.80 -6.03 1.98
N ARG A 9 -11.84 -5.67 1.23
CA ARG A 9 -11.85 -5.83 -0.23
C ARG A 9 -11.08 -4.67 -0.87
N ILE A 10 -10.13 -4.99 -1.74
CA ILE A 10 -9.37 -4.00 -2.52
C ILE A 10 -10.06 -3.84 -3.88
N ASP A 11 -10.77 -2.73 -4.06
CA ASP A 11 -11.49 -2.35 -5.28
C ASP A 11 -10.99 -1.03 -5.91
N CYS A 12 -10.30 -0.18 -5.15
CA CYS A 12 -9.60 1.00 -5.65
C CYS A 12 -8.22 1.19 -5.00
N ASP A 13 -7.46 2.17 -5.51
CA ASP A 13 -6.15 2.56 -4.97
C ASP A 13 -6.23 3.17 -3.57
N GLU A 14 -7.32 3.88 -3.23
CA GLU A 14 -7.59 4.36 -1.87
C GLU A 14 -7.81 3.21 -0.87
N ALA A 15 -8.60 2.20 -1.25
CA ALA A 15 -8.81 1.00 -0.43
C ALA A 15 -7.49 0.25 -0.21
N PHE A 16 -6.66 0.13 -1.25
CA PHE A 16 -5.32 -0.45 -1.13
C PHE A 16 -4.42 0.34 -0.17
N ALA A 17 -4.33 1.67 -0.34
CA ALA A 17 -3.48 2.53 0.48
C ALA A 17 -3.91 2.50 1.96
N THR A 18 -5.22 2.49 2.22
CA THR A 18 -5.80 2.42 3.57
C THR A 18 -5.49 1.08 4.24
N ALA A 19 -5.69 -0.03 3.53
CA ALA A 19 -5.38 -1.36 4.04
C ALA A 19 -3.88 -1.54 4.30
N LEU A 20 -3.02 -1.05 3.40
CA LEU A 20 -1.57 -1.09 3.57
C LEU A 20 -1.11 -0.31 4.82
N LEU A 21 -1.74 0.84 5.09
CA LEU A 21 -1.47 1.62 6.29
C LEU A 21 -1.87 0.85 7.56
N HIS A 22 -3.10 0.33 7.63
CA HIS A 22 -3.62 -0.31 8.83
C HIS A 22 -3.05 -1.70 9.10
N GLU A 23 -2.75 -2.47 8.06
CA GLU A 23 -2.35 -3.88 8.19
C GLU A 23 -0.83 -4.08 8.09
N ALA A 24 -0.10 -3.13 7.49
CA ALA A 24 1.35 -3.25 7.27
C ALA A 24 2.18 -2.05 7.76
N ASP A 25 1.56 -1.04 8.40
CA ASP A 25 2.22 0.16 8.90
C ASP A 25 3.05 0.89 7.82
N VAL A 26 2.50 1.01 6.61
CA VAL A 26 3.12 1.76 5.50
C VAL A 26 2.13 2.76 4.93
N ALA A 27 2.38 4.05 5.16
CA ALA A 27 1.60 5.15 4.60
C ALA A 27 2.04 5.46 3.16
N VAL A 28 1.08 5.46 2.23
CA VAL A 28 1.25 5.88 0.83
C VAL A 28 0.10 6.79 0.41
N VAL A 29 0.25 7.55 -0.67
CA VAL A 29 -0.83 8.40 -1.20
C VAL A 29 -1.42 7.73 -2.44
N PHE A 30 -2.72 7.46 -2.42
CA PHE A 30 -3.43 6.84 -3.54
C PHE A 30 -3.50 7.76 -4.76
N GLY A 31 -3.54 7.17 -5.95
CA GLY A 31 -3.44 7.84 -7.25
C GLY A 31 -4.65 8.71 -7.59
N ALA A 32 -5.84 8.35 -7.11
CA ALA A 32 -7.04 9.17 -7.29
C ALA A 32 -6.87 10.60 -6.73
N ALA A 33 -6.06 10.80 -5.68
CA ALA A 33 -5.73 12.13 -5.15
C ALA A 33 -4.93 12.99 -6.15
N PHE A 34 -4.33 12.38 -7.16
CA PHE A 34 -3.60 13.03 -8.26
C PHE A 34 -4.32 12.92 -9.61
N GLY A 35 -5.54 12.38 -9.63
CA GLY A 35 -6.28 12.14 -10.87
C GLY A 35 -5.74 10.99 -11.74
N LEU A 36 -4.92 10.08 -11.17
CA LEU A 36 -4.27 9.00 -11.91
C LEU A 36 -4.35 7.64 -11.20
N SER A 37 -5.55 7.06 -11.18
CA SER A 37 -5.76 5.67 -10.76
C SER A 37 -5.42 4.67 -11.87
N PRO A 38 -5.06 3.41 -11.55
CA PRO A 38 -4.90 2.82 -10.22
C PRO A 38 -3.42 2.77 -9.78
N ASN A 39 -2.87 3.89 -9.33
CA ASN A 39 -1.49 3.98 -8.84
C ASN A 39 -1.45 4.45 -7.38
N PHE A 40 -0.27 4.44 -6.76
CA PHE A 40 -0.03 5.15 -5.51
C PHE A 40 1.40 5.70 -5.51
N ARG A 41 1.66 6.70 -4.67
CA ARG A 41 2.94 7.39 -4.59
C ARG A 41 3.68 7.05 -3.31
N ILE A 42 4.97 6.74 -3.43
CA ILE A 42 5.93 6.61 -2.33
C ILE A 42 6.85 7.82 -2.32
N SER A 43 7.08 8.42 -1.15
CA SER A 43 8.20 9.35 -0.95
C SER A 43 9.45 8.56 -0.62
N TYR A 44 10.51 8.73 -1.40
CA TYR A 44 11.81 8.11 -1.18
C TYR A 44 12.83 9.06 -0.52
N ALA A 45 12.41 10.26 -0.11
CA ALA A 45 13.25 11.21 0.61
C ALA A 45 13.40 10.82 2.10
N THR A 46 14.00 9.67 2.36
CA THR A 46 14.29 9.12 3.70
C THR A 46 15.52 8.20 3.61
N SER A 47 15.85 7.48 4.69
CA SER A 47 16.99 6.56 4.69
C SER A 47 16.73 5.30 3.86
N ASP A 48 17.77 4.75 3.22
CA ASP A 48 17.70 3.49 2.46
C ASP A 48 17.19 2.33 3.33
N ALA A 49 17.58 2.31 4.61
CA ALA A 49 17.11 1.30 5.56
C ALA A 49 15.59 1.37 5.77
N THR A 50 15.05 2.58 5.94
CA THR A 50 13.60 2.80 6.05
C THR A 50 12.88 2.40 4.77
N LEU A 51 13.43 2.73 3.59
CA LEU A 51 12.85 2.36 2.30
C LEU A 51 12.85 0.85 2.09
N ALA A 52 13.97 0.18 2.38
CA ALA A 52 14.06 -1.28 2.26
C ALA A 52 13.05 -1.99 3.17
N GLN A 53 12.85 -1.50 4.40
CA GLN A 53 11.85 -2.03 5.32
C GLN A 53 10.42 -1.80 4.80
N ALA A 54 10.10 -0.61 4.29
CA ALA A 54 8.80 -0.32 3.69
C ALA A 54 8.52 -1.22 2.48
N CYS A 55 9.50 -1.40 1.58
CA CYS A 55 9.39 -2.32 0.45
C CYS A 55 9.13 -3.76 0.88
N THR A 56 9.83 -4.24 1.93
CA THR A 56 9.62 -5.59 2.48
C THR A 56 8.21 -5.76 3.04
N ARG A 57 7.69 -4.76 3.76
CA ARG A 57 6.32 -4.75 4.27
C ARG A 57 5.29 -4.77 3.14
N ILE A 58 5.48 -3.96 2.09
CA ILE A 58 4.61 -3.93 0.91
C ILE A 58 4.59 -5.29 0.22
N GLN A 59 5.76 -5.91 0.00
CA GLN A 59 5.84 -7.23 -0.62
C GLN A 59 5.11 -8.29 0.20
N THR A 60 5.30 -8.29 1.52
CA THR A 60 4.64 -9.22 2.45
C THR A 60 3.12 -9.03 2.44
N PHE A 61 2.65 -7.78 2.50
CA PHE A 61 1.22 -7.45 2.41
C PHE A 61 0.63 -7.96 1.09
N CYS A 62 1.25 -7.65 -0.05
CA CYS A 62 0.79 -8.09 -1.37
C CYS A 62 0.76 -9.62 -1.52
N ALA A 63 1.73 -10.33 -0.93
CA ALA A 63 1.79 -11.79 -0.93
C ALA A 63 0.69 -12.43 -0.08
N SER A 64 0.18 -11.73 0.94
CA SER A 64 -0.89 -12.21 1.82
C SER A 64 -2.30 -12.11 1.21
N LEU A 65 -2.46 -11.32 0.14
CA LEU A 65 -3.76 -11.05 -0.49
C LEU A 65 -4.33 -12.31 -1.17
N ARG A 66 -5.64 -12.49 -1.02
CA ARG A 66 -6.42 -13.63 -1.57
C ARG A 66 -7.33 -13.21 -2.71
#